data_AF-A0A547Q5V3-F1
#
_entry.id   AF-A0A547Q5V3-F1
#
_cell.length_a   1.000
_cell.length_b   1.000
_cell.length_c   1.000
_cell.angle_alpha   90.00
_cell.angle_beta   90.00
_cell.angle_gamma   90.00
#
_symmetry.space_group_name_H-M   'P 1'
#
loop_
_entity.id
_entity.type
_entity.pdbx_description
1 polymer ?
#
loop_
_entity_poly.entity_id
_entity_poly.type
_entity_poly.pdbx_seq_one_letter_code
_entity_poly.pdbx_strand_id
1 'polypeptide(L)'
;MFLDPIKGIWALYARFDAGTVLPRHYHSGVVHFYTTAGSWNYVEHPEDPQTAGSYLFEPAGSIHTFESKEGAEGFLIVEGANVNLNEDGSLMFIMDAGWIEQALVAVSKETGQKLPPYIRPAGTDFAKVAPD
;
A
#
# COMPACT_ATOMS: atom_id res chain seq x y z
N MET A 1 -2.94 -3.28 11.00
CA MET A 1 -2.05 -3.56 9.86
C MET A 1 -1.49 -4.98 9.99
N PHE A 2 -1.32 -5.66 8.87
CA PHE A 2 -0.61 -6.93 8.76
C PHE A 2 0.53 -6.78 7.74
N LEU A 3 1.75 -7.18 8.09
CA LEU A 3 2.91 -7.15 7.21
C LEU A 3 3.62 -8.50 7.25
N ASP A 4 3.74 -9.14 6.09
CA ASP A 4 4.52 -10.37 5.87
C ASP A 4 5.55 -10.12 4.76
N PRO A 5 6.76 -9.66 5.10
CA PRO A 5 7.84 -9.46 4.12
C PRO A 5 8.34 -10.75 3.47
N ILE A 6 8.09 -11.92 4.08
CA ILE A 6 8.57 -13.21 3.57
C ILE A 6 7.66 -13.70 2.44
N LYS A 7 6.34 -13.59 2.61
CA LYS A 7 5.37 -13.89 1.55
C LYS A 7 5.09 -12.72 0.62
N GLY A 8 5.53 -11.52 0.98
CA GLY A 8 5.20 -10.30 0.26
C GLY A 8 3.72 -9.95 0.37
N ILE A 9 3.11 -10.11 1.55
CA ILE A 9 1.70 -9.74 1.76
C ILE A 9 1.65 -8.56 2.72
N TRP A 10 0.87 -7.55 2.39
CA TRP A 10 0.61 -6.44 3.29
C TRP A 10 -0.86 -6.06 3.25
N ALA A 11 -1.43 -5.80 4.43
CA ALA A 11 -2.79 -5.35 4.58
C ALA A 11 -2.87 -4.10 5.46
N LEU A 12 -3.48 -3.05 4.91
CA LEU A 12 -3.55 -1.72 5.50
C LEU A 12 -4.99 -1.22 5.50
N TYR A 13 -5.28 -0.37 6.47
CA TYR A 13 -6.36 0.61 6.33
C TYR A 13 -5.69 1.92 5.93
N ALA A 14 -6.06 2.46 4.77
CA ALA A 14 -5.51 3.69 4.24
C ALA A 14 -6.54 4.81 4.31
N ARG A 15 -6.09 6.01 4.67
CA ARG A 15 -6.83 7.26 4.51
C ARG A 15 -6.08 8.14 3.52
N PHE A 16 -6.78 8.59 2.50
CA PHE A 16 -6.33 9.52 1.49
C PHE A 16 -7.07 10.84 1.70
N ASP A 17 -6.32 11.91 1.90
CA ASP A 17 -6.90 13.23 2.06
C ASP A 17 -7.42 13.76 0.70
N ALA A 18 -8.30 14.76 0.73
CA ALA A 18 -8.83 15.38 -0.48
C ALA A 18 -7.71 15.94 -1.38
N GLY A 19 -7.84 15.73 -2.70
CA GLY A 19 -6.85 16.12 -3.70
C GLY A 19 -5.65 15.17 -3.81
N THR A 20 -5.67 14.01 -3.16
CA THR A 20 -4.59 13.03 -3.26
C THR A 20 -4.51 12.46 -4.68
N VAL A 21 -3.31 12.50 -5.27
CA VAL A 21 -2.93 11.75 -6.47
C VAL A 21 -1.67 10.96 -6.15
N LEU A 22 -1.72 9.65 -6.28
CA LEU A 22 -0.54 8.81 -6.08
C LEU A 22 0.27 8.70 -7.38
N PRO A 23 1.60 8.48 -7.31
CA PRO A 23 2.38 8.14 -8.49
C PRO A 23 1.78 6.94 -9.23
N ARG A 24 1.89 6.94 -10.55
CA ARG A 24 1.53 5.78 -11.36
C ARG A 24 2.35 4.57 -10.90
N HIS A 25 1.69 3.46 -10.65
CA HIS A 25 2.35 2.28 -10.09
C HIS A 25 1.87 0.99 -10.71
N TYR A 26 2.81 0.05 -10.81
CA TYR A 26 2.58 -1.32 -11.25
C TYR A 26 2.47 -2.23 -10.03
N HIS A 27 1.49 -3.15 -10.03
CA HIS A 27 1.35 -4.17 -9.00
C HIS A 27 2.00 -5.49 -9.42
N SER A 28 2.97 -5.97 -8.64
CA SER A 28 3.62 -7.27 -8.92
C SER A 28 2.79 -8.48 -8.50
N GLY A 29 1.74 -8.28 -7.72
CA GLY A 29 0.76 -9.28 -7.31
C GLY A 29 -0.65 -8.68 -7.33
N VAL A 30 -1.63 -9.38 -6.77
CA VAL A 30 -3.03 -8.93 -6.78
C VAL A 30 -3.30 -7.89 -5.69
N VAL A 31 -4.33 -7.06 -5.92
CA VAL A 31 -4.90 -6.16 -4.91
C VAL A 31 -6.37 -6.48 -4.69
N HIS A 32 -6.76 -6.52 -3.42
CA HIS A 32 -8.15 -6.44 -2.99
C HIS A 32 -8.34 -5.12 -2.26
N PHE A 33 -9.21 -4.25 -2.76
CA PHE A 33 -9.48 -2.96 -2.13
C PHE A 33 -10.98 -2.81 -1.85
N TYR A 34 -11.33 -2.69 -0.57
CA TYR A 34 -12.67 -2.34 -0.12
C TYR A 34 -12.72 -0.89 0.36
N THR A 35 -13.53 -0.07 -0.30
CA THR A 35 -13.66 1.35 0.03
C THR A 35 -14.68 1.52 1.16
N THR A 36 -14.27 2.14 2.26
CA THR A 36 -15.12 2.32 3.46
C THR A 36 -15.74 3.70 3.54
N ALA A 37 -15.10 4.72 2.97
CA ALA A 37 -15.61 6.10 2.95
C ALA A 37 -15.06 6.89 1.75
N GLY A 38 -15.76 7.98 1.41
CA GLY A 38 -15.34 8.91 0.36
C GLY A 38 -15.46 8.34 -1.04
N SER A 39 -14.65 8.87 -1.96
CA SER A 39 -14.65 8.47 -3.37
C SER A 39 -13.26 8.61 -3.98
N TRP A 40 -12.91 7.66 -4.84
CA TRP A 40 -11.69 7.69 -5.64
C TRP A 40 -11.91 7.00 -6.98
N ASN A 41 -11.00 7.19 -7.92
CA ASN A 41 -11.00 6.47 -9.20
C ASN A 41 -9.56 6.34 -9.68
N TYR A 42 -9.36 5.50 -10.69
CA TYR A 42 -8.14 5.55 -11.48
C TYR A 42 -8.25 6.67 -12.51
N VAL A 43 -7.16 7.42 -12.73
CA VAL A 43 -7.11 8.47 -13.78
C VAL A 43 -7.42 7.86 -15.15
N GLU A 44 -7.05 6.60 -15.35
CA GLU A 44 -7.32 5.83 -16.55
C GLU A 44 -8.80 5.43 -16.70
N HIS A 45 -9.59 5.48 -15.61
CA HIS A 45 -10.99 5.07 -15.55
C HIS A 45 -11.84 6.08 -14.74
N PRO A 46 -11.94 7.35 -15.18
CA PRO A 46 -12.64 8.40 -14.45
C PRO A 46 -14.17 8.16 -14.32
N GLU A 47 -14.73 7.34 -15.19
CA GLU A 47 -16.15 6.95 -15.20
C GLU A 47 -16.51 5.84 -14.20
N ASP A 48 -15.51 5.19 -13.58
CA ASP A 48 -15.69 4.05 -12.67
C ASP A 48 -15.26 4.39 -11.21
N PRO A 49 -15.90 5.39 -10.56
CA PRO A 49 -15.54 5.77 -9.21
C PRO A 49 -15.86 4.66 -8.21
N GLN A 50 -14.90 4.41 -7.34
CA GLN A 50 -15.05 3.58 -6.16
C GLN A 50 -15.54 4.46 -5.01
N THR A 51 -16.63 4.05 -4.35
CA THR A 51 -17.27 4.80 -3.26
C THR A 51 -17.47 3.89 -2.05
N ALA A 52 -17.97 4.42 -0.94
CA ALA A 52 -18.24 3.62 0.25
C ALA A 52 -19.08 2.37 -0.08
N GLY A 53 -18.56 1.18 0.24
CA GLY A 53 -19.16 -0.12 -0.06
C GLY A 53 -18.66 -0.78 -1.36
N SER A 54 -17.91 -0.06 -2.21
CA SER A 54 -17.29 -0.64 -3.40
C SER A 54 -16.17 -1.62 -3.04
N TYR A 55 -16.09 -2.69 -3.82
CA TYR A 55 -14.96 -3.62 -3.85
C TYR A 55 -14.32 -3.57 -5.24
N LEU A 56 -13.00 -3.43 -5.27
CA LEU A 56 -12.19 -3.53 -6.47
C LEU A 56 -11.18 -4.67 -6.33
N PHE A 57 -11.06 -5.46 -7.40
CA PHE A 57 -10.01 -6.44 -7.58
C PHE A 57 -9.06 -5.96 -8.68
N GLU A 58 -7.77 -6.00 -8.42
CA GLU A 58 -6.76 -5.69 -9.43
C GLU A 58 -5.88 -6.91 -9.66
N PRO A 59 -5.73 -7.37 -10.91
CA PRO A 59 -4.87 -8.48 -11.23
C PRO A 59 -3.38 -8.09 -11.12
N ALA A 60 -2.53 -9.06 -10.85
CA ALA A 60 -1.09 -8.89 -10.98
C ALA A 60 -0.73 -8.43 -12.40
N GLY A 61 0.19 -7.47 -12.51
CA GLY A 61 0.58 -6.89 -13.79
C GLY A 61 -0.17 -5.61 -14.17
N SER A 62 -1.18 -5.24 -13.39
CA SER A 62 -1.92 -3.99 -13.56
C SER A 62 -1.06 -2.75 -13.28
N ILE A 63 -1.37 -1.65 -13.96
CA ILE A 63 -0.70 -0.35 -13.79
C ILE A 63 -1.74 0.76 -13.80
N HIS A 64 -1.76 1.57 -12.73
CA HIS A 64 -2.80 2.57 -12.53
C HIS A 64 -2.29 3.81 -11.79
N THR A 65 -3.10 4.87 -11.84
CA THR A 65 -2.84 6.13 -11.14
C THR A 65 -4.05 6.48 -10.26
N PHE A 66 -3.92 6.29 -8.94
CA PHE A 66 -4.99 6.59 -7.97
C PHE A 66 -5.21 8.10 -7.87
N GLU A 67 -6.46 8.54 -7.94
CA GLU A 67 -6.90 9.90 -7.66
C GLU A 67 -8.10 9.90 -6.70
N SER A 68 -8.08 10.80 -5.72
CA SER A 68 -9.25 11.13 -4.90
C SER A 68 -9.40 12.64 -4.74
N LYS A 69 -10.48 13.19 -5.29
CA LYS A 69 -10.77 14.64 -5.23
C LYS A 69 -11.29 15.06 -3.87
N GLU A 70 -12.18 14.27 -3.27
CA GLU A 70 -12.86 14.59 -2.01
C GLU A 70 -12.29 13.83 -0.80
N GLY A 71 -11.28 12.99 -1.02
CA GLY A 71 -10.73 12.08 -0.03
C GLY A 71 -11.45 10.74 -0.02
N ALA A 72 -10.74 9.71 0.45
CA ALA A 72 -11.23 8.35 0.50
C ALA A 72 -10.57 7.56 1.61
N GLU A 73 -11.26 6.53 2.08
CA GLU A 73 -10.72 5.56 3.01
C GLU A 73 -11.04 4.15 2.56
N GLY A 74 -10.17 3.21 2.92
CA GLY A 74 -10.55 1.82 2.80
C GLY A 74 -9.47 0.84 3.23
N PHE A 75 -9.84 -0.43 3.13
CA PHE A 75 -9.01 -1.55 3.51
C PHE A 75 -8.49 -2.23 2.26
N LEU A 76 -7.17 -2.43 2.21
CA LEU A 76 -6.49 -3.04 1.09
C LEU A 76 -5.63 -4.21 1.55
N ILE A 77 -5.66 -5.29 0.77
CA ILE A 77 -4.75 -6.44 0.86
C ILE A 77 -4.00 -6.49 -0.45
N VAL A 78 -2.68 -6.46 -0.37
CA VAL A 78 -1.80 -6.48 -1.54
C VAL A 78 -0.83 -7.64 -1.41
N GLU A 79 -0.68 -8.37 -2.51
CA GLU A 79 0.38 -9.34 -2.70
C GLU A 79 1.50 -8.73 -3.56
N GLY A 80 2.73 -9.06 -3.24
CA GLY A 80 3.92 -8.49 -3.85
C GLY A 80 4.17 -7.03 -3.45
N ALA A 81 4.52 -6.22 -4.44
CA ALA A 81 5.00 -4.85 -4.28
C ALA A 81 4.33 -3.90 -5.28
N ASN A 82 4.29 -2.62 -4.92
CA ASN A 82 4.07 -1.52 -5.86
C ASN A 82 5.42 -1.10 -6.44
N VAL A 83 5.52 -1.07 -7.76
CA VAL A 83 6.63 -0.43 -8.47
C VAL A 83 6.14 0.95 -8.90
N ASN A 84 6.54 1.98 -8.15
CA ASN A 84 6.13 3.36 -8.38
C ASN A 84 7.03 3.97 -9.46
N LEU A 85 6.43 4.71 -10.38
CA LEU A 85 7.10 5.23 -11.58
C LEU A 85 7.11 6.75 -11.60
N ASN A 86 8.18 7.31 -12.16
CA ASN A 86 8.24 8.71 -12.56
C ASN A 86 7.34 8.95 -13.79
N GLU A 87 7.11 10.22 -14.11
CA GLU A 87 6.31 10.62 -15.29
C GLU A 87 6.87 10.05 -16.61
N ASP A 88 8.19 9.97 -16.74
CA ASP A 88 8.89 9.40 -17.90
C ASP A 88 8.86 7.85 -17.94
N GLY A 89 8.24 7.21 -16.95
CA GLY A 89 8.15 5.76 -16.82
C GLY A 89 9.37 5.09 -16.20
N SER A 90 10.40 5.84 -15.82
CA SER A 90 11.53 5.29 -15.06
C SER A 90 11.12 4.92 -13.63
N LEU A 91 11.87 4.01 -13.01
CA LEU A 91 11.63 3.58 -11.63
C LEU A 91 11.80 4.76 -10.66
N MET A 92 10.78 5.03 -9.85
CA MET A 92 10.86 5.96 -8.72
C MET A 92 11.30 5.21 -7.46
N PHE A 93 10.51 4.24 -6.99
CA PHE A 93 10.85 3.34 -5.88
C PHE A 93 9.94 2.11 -5.85
N ILE A 94 10.38 1.07 -5.16
CA ILE A 94 9.59 -0.15 -4.90
C ILE A 94 9.09 -0.09 -3.47
N MET A 95 7.80 -0.35 -3.30
CA MET A 95 7.13 -0.41 -2.00
C MET A 95 6.57 -1.82 -1.78
N ASP A 96 7.23 -2.58 -0.93
CA ASP A 96 6.78 -3.89 -0.45
C ASP A 96 6.48 -3.86 1.07
N ALA A 97 6.07 -5.00 1.63
CA ALA A 97 5.79 -5.12 3.07
C ALA A 97 6.99 -4.76 3.96
N GLY A 98 8.22 -5.03 3.52
CA GLY A 98 9.44 -4.71 4.26
C GLY A 98 9.75 -3.21 4.23
N TRP A 99 9.55 -2.57 3.07
CA TRP A 99 9.66 -1.12 2.94
C TRP A 99 8.66 -0.40 3.84
N ILE A 100 7.39 -0.85 3.86
CA ILE A 100 6.34 -0.26 4.71
C ILE A 100 6.71 -0.39 6.20
N GLU A 101 7.22 -1.55 6.61
CA GLU A 101 7.70 -1.76 7.99
C GLU A 101 8.82 -0.77 8.35
N GLN A 102 9.83 -0.64 7.48
CA GLN A 102 10.95 0.27 7.70
C GLN A 102 10.51 1.73 7.75
N ALA A 103 9.59 2.13 6.87
CA ALA A 103 9.03 3.49 6.85
C ALA A 103 8.31 3.82 8.17
N LEU A 104 7.49 2.91 8.69
CA LEU A 104 6.79 3.12 9.97
C LEU A 104 7.75 3.25 11.15
N VAL A 105 8.80 2.42 11.19
CA VAL A 105 9.84 2.52 12.23
C VAL A 105 10.60 3.84 12.12
N ALA A 106 10.95 4.27 10.90
CA ALA A 106 11.66 5.53 10.67
C ALA A 106 10.80 6.74 11.09
N VAL A 107 9.55 6.81 10.63
CA VAL A 107 8.61 7.89 10.96
C VAL A 107 8.34 7.95 12.47
N SER A 108 8.17 6.80 13.13
CA SER A 108 7.99 6.75 14.59
C SER A 108 9.19 7.35 15.33
N LYS A 109 10.42 7.04 14.91
CA LYS A 109 11.64 7.59 15.51
C LYS A 109 11.79 9.09 15.25
N GLU A 110 11.50 9.54 14.03
CA GLU A 110 11.67 10.93 13.63
C GLU A 110 10.63 11.86 14.27
N THR A 111 9.36 11.43 14.31
CA THR A 111 8.26 12.25 14.83
C THR A 111 8.05 12.10 16.34
N GLY A 112 8.68 11.10 16.96
CA GLY A 112 8.43 10.71 18.35
C GLY A 112 7.05 10.07 18.58
N GLN A 113 6.26 9.86 17.52
CA GLN A 113 4.99 9.16 17.61
C GLN A 113 5.23 7.69 17.94
N LYS A 114 4.33 7.09 18.72
CA LYS A 114 4.39 5.66 19.03
C LYS A 114 4.21 4.85 17.76
N LEU A 115 5.10 3.86 17.55
CA LEU A 115 4.95 2.88 16.48
C LEU A 115 3.58 2.19 16.60
N PRO A 116 2.71 2.25 15.58
CA PRO A 116 1.42 1.60 15.63
C PRO A 116 1.60 0.08 15.77
N PRO A 117 0.76 -0.61 16.55
CA PRO A 117 0.82 -2.06 16.63
C PRO A 117 0.45 -2.67 15.27
N TYR A 118 1.16 -3.71 14.87
CA TYR A 118 0.87 -4.48 13.67
C TYR A 118 1.16 -5.95 13.87
N ILE A 119 0.50 -6.78 13.05
CA ILE A 119 0.70 -8.21 13.05
C ILE A 119 1.79 -8.52 12.04
N ARG A 120 2.79 -9.27 12.48
CA ARG A 120 3.81 -9.88 11.64
C ARG A 120 3.79 -11.39 11.91
N PRO A 121 3.78 -12.26 10.88
CA PRO A 121 3.87 -13.69 11.10
C PRO A 121 5.14 -14.04 11.88
N ALA A 122 5.04 -15.04 12.75
CA ALA A 122 6.22 -15.66 13.36
C ALA A 122 6.98 -16.44 12.28
N GLY A 123 7.98 -15.80 11.66
CA GLY A 123 8.74 -16.37 10.57
C GLY A 123 10.05 -15.61 10.38
N THR A 124 11.14 -16.24 10.82
CA THR A 124 12.55 -15.84 10.72
C THR A 124 12.93 -14.50 11.37
N ASP A 125 12.99 -14.53 12.70
CA ASP A 125 13.83 -13.60 13.48
C ASP A 125 15.31 -13.95 13.20
N PHE A 126 15.86 -13.55 12.05
CA PHE A 126 17.27 -13.80 11.71
C PHE A 126 18.23 -13.16 12.73
N ALA A 127 17.75 -12.18 13.52
CA ALA A 127 18.49 -11.59 14.62
C ALA A 127 18.69 -12.54 15.82
N LYS A 128 17.97 -13.67 15.89
CA LYS A 128 18.17 -14.72 16.91
C LYS A 128 19.04 -15.88 16.43
N VAL A 129 19.55 -15.83 15.20
CA VAL A 129 20.49 -16.82 14.66
C VAL A 129 21.83 -16.12 14.41
N ALA A 130 22.40 -15.53 15.46
CA ALA A 130 23.85 -15.32 15.50
C ALA A 130 24.46 -16.63 16.03
N PRO A 131 25.40 -17.27 15.32
CA PRO A 131 26.16 -18.37 15.89
C PRO A 131 27.09 -17.82 16.98
N ASP A 132 27.25 -18.58 18.05
CA ASP A 132 28.27 -18.37 19.09
C ASP A 132 29.68 -18.31 18.49
#